data_AF-A0AAJ6ZDB5-F1
#
_entry.id   AF-A0AAJ6ZDB5-F1
#
_cell.length_a   1.000
_cell.length_b   1.000
_cell.length_c   1.000
_cell.angle_alpha   90.00
_cell.angle_beta   90.00
_cell.angle_gamma   90.00
#
_symmetry.space_group_name_H-M   'P 1'
#
loop_
_entity.id
_entity.type
_entity.pdbx_description
1 polymer ?
#
loop_
_entity_poly.entity_id
_entity_poly.type
_entity_poly.pdbx_seq_one_letter_code
_entity_poly.pdbx_strand_id
1 'polypeptide(L)'
;MPKKSKVNKLSRMSEEERARYLQHRADLEEEARRRKRELIARFIKNKLDKEESYSKMNTAKINQEWRYILRKIKCKQMASDIQGMIISFNFLVERKDRQILSLTRALEDSDEQHRRAFQTHTENLNYFLRIGAQRLDKLHTEYDRQKDLLLENWEGEELDITDNQDRAEMKLTLITYIQDRDFRAYKKKREIAMLTAKNDERLEHEEQMRNLCRPKQLEIELYFNKLRDTYDSYEEHHNPMMGHYRALREKDDFYQRDIARNERLIEQATDILMNLQKEWMRTTKSLSNKMNRMTNRKEDLAKKYWQMKKESKLMSCRDNDMLTVLVNCSQDTIKRLEEVNSKVNKITQMNQICSKYENSRLDVLEDCPEDWIPLNFEHLNEEMINECKEYMKMDKFLNKVNRVKVQTMCLKAEKAKLAKENIQLKQYIKKYLTELALKGGKDRPASMKYTSNIQKTDENGRTLYRPVTCIEGALSNAVMYEKRMKLQEQRDKELGGIHAYPRVCW
;
A
#
# COMPACT_ATOMS: atom_id res chain seq x y z
N MET A 1 -92.38 64.84 40.59
CA MET A 1 -92.93 66.01 39.87
C MET A 1 -93.20 65.61 38.42
N PRO A 2 -94.31 66.02 37.81
CA PRO A 2 -95.45 65.12 37.62
C PRO A 2 -96.02 65.11 36.18
N LYS A 3 -97.12 64.34 36.01
CA LYS A 3 -98.06 64.18 34.88
C LYS A 3 -97.87 62.84 34.18
N LYS A 4 -98.86 61.95 34.05
CA LYS A 4 -100.28 61.90 34.44
C LYS A 4 -100.63 60.40 34.40
N SER A 5 -101.58 59.97 35.23
CA SER A 5 -102.23 58.68 35.09
C SER A 5 -102.73 58.48 33.65
N LYS A 6 -102.10 57.58 32.89
CA LYS A 6 -102.78 56.85 31.82
C LYS A 6 -103.28 55.58 32.50
N VAL A 7 -104.39 55.68 33.24
CA VAL A 7 -105.68 55.15 32.74
C VAL A 7 -105.37 53.96 31.85
N ASN A 8 -105.30 52.80 32.48
CA ASN A 8 -105.34 51.45 31.93
C ASN A 8 -105.50 51.47 30.39
N LYS A 9 -104.41 51.81 29.68
CA LYS A 9 -104.50 52.02 28.22
C LYS A 9 -104.84 50.70 27.57
N LEU A 10 -104.43 49.62 28.22
CA LEU A 10 -104.74 48.25 27.93
C LEU A 10 -106.21 47.84 28.24
N SER A 11 -106.97 48.56 29.08
CA SER A 11 -108.40 48.27 29.34
C SER A 11 -109.37 49.23 28.65
N ARG A 12 -108.85 50.14 27.81
CA ARG A 12 -109.63 51.14 27.05
C ARG A 12 -109.19 51.22 25.58
N MET A 13 -108.37 50.26 25.17
CA MET A 13 -107.92 50.02 23.80
C MET A 13 -108.60 48.74 23.34
N SER A 14 -109.01 48.67 22.07
CA SER A 14 -109.46 47.42 21.44
C SER A 14 -108.40 46.34 21.67
N GLU A 15 -108.77 45.05 21.72
CA GLU A 15 -107.79 43.94 21.84
C GLU A 15 -106.62 44.09 20.85
N GLU A 16 -106.89 44.66 19.68
CA GLU A 16 -105.93 44.96 18.62
C GLU A 16 -104.84 45.97 19.04
N GLU A 17 -105.19 46.96 19.86
CA GLU A 17 -104.31 48.02 20.30
C GLU A 17 -103.45 47.59 21.53
N ARG A 18 -103.97 46.68 22.39
CA ARG A 18 -103.15 45.97 23.40
C ARG A 18 -102.10 45.09 22.72
N ALA A 19 -102.53 44.34 21.70
CA ALA A 19 -101.67 43.43 20.97
C ALA A 19 -100.53 44.18 20.30
N ARG A 20 -100.81 45.31 19.63
CA ARG A 20 -99.77 46.15 19.01
C ARG A 20 -98.77 46.73 20.01
N TYR A 21 -99.20 47.12 21.22
CA TYR A 21 -98.26 47.64 22.23
C TYR A 21 -97.37 46.55 22.82
N LEU A 22 -97.93 45.37 23.11
CA LEU A 22 -97.15 44.21 23.58
C LEU A 22 -96.21 43.69 22.49
N GLN A 23 -96.64 43.70 21.24
CA GLN A 23 -95.84 43.37 20.07
C GLN A 23 -94.71 44.38 19.89
N HIS A 24 -94.97 45.69 19.93
CA HIS A 24 -93.92 46.72 19.86
C HIS A 24 -92.92 46.62 21.03
N ARG A 25 -93.36 46.26 22.24
CA ARG A 25 -92.46 46.03 23.38
C ARG A 25 -91.62 44.75 23.19
N ALA A 26 -92.23 43.69 22.68
CA ALA A 26 -91.53 42.45 22.34
C ALA A 26 -90.52 42.68 21.22
N ASP A 27 -90.87 43.47 20.20
CA ASP A 27 -90.01 43.85 19.08
C ASP A 27 -88.82 44.71 19.55
N LEU A 28 -89.05 45.67 20.46
CA LEU A 28 -87.95 46.44 21.06
C LEU A 28 -87.02 45.58 21.92
N GLU A 29 -87.55 44.60 22.65
CA GLU A 29 -86.75 43.68 23.47
C GLU A 29 -86.02 42.64 22.63
N GLU A 30 -86.64 42.16 21.54
CA GLU A 30 -86.05 41.36 20.47
C GLU A 30 -84.90 42.13 19.80
N GLU A 31 -85.11 43.38 19.41
CA GLU A 31 -84.07 44.25 18.84
C GLU A 31 -82.95 44.51 19.83
N ALA A 32 -83.26 44.73 21.12
CA ALA A 32 -82.24 44.89 22.15
C ALA A 32 -81.43 43.59 22.35
N ARG A 33 -82.08 42.41 22.29
CA ARG A 33 -81.41 41.10 22.30
C ARG A 33 -80.56 40.89 21.05
N ARG A 34 -81.05 41.26 19.86
CA ARG A 34 -80.28 41.19 18.60
C ARG A 34 -79.07 42.11 18.64
N ARG A 35 -79.23 43.37 19.05
CA ARG A 35 -78.11 44.31 19.22
C ARG A 35 -77.08 43.80 20.23
N LYS A 36 -77.51 43.20 21.35
CA LYS A 36 -76.59 42.56 22.30
C LYS A 36 -75.86 41.36 21.67
N ARG A 37 -76.56 40.47 20.96
CA ARG A 37 -75.96 39.33 20.26
C ARG A 37 -74.99 39.78 19.17
N GLU A 38 -75.33 40.80 18.39
CA GLU A 38 -74.48 41.40 17.36
C GLU A 38 -73.24 42.06 17.96
N LEU A 39 -73.39 42.76 19.09
CA LEU A 39 -72.25 43.34 19.81
C LEU A 39 -71.28 42.24 20.30
N ILE A 40 -71.81 41.16 20.86
CA ILE A 40 -71.02 39.99 21.30
C ILE A 40 -70.34 39.32 20.10
N ALA A 41 -71.07 39.09 19.00
CA ALA A 41 -70.52 38.48 17.79
C ALA A 41 -69.40 39.34 17.18
N ARG A 42 -69.58 40.68 17.11
CA ARG A 42 -68.53 41.61 16.67
C ARG A 42 -67.34 41.61 17.61
N PHE A 43 -67.56 41.53 18.92
CA PHE A 43 -66.48 41.44 19.90
C PHE A 43 -65.67 40.15 19.72
N ILE A 44 -66.33 39.00 19.58
CA ILE A 44 -65.68 37.70 19.34
C ILE A 44 -64.92 37.72 18.01
N LYS A 45 -65.54 38.22 16.93
CA LYS A 45 -64.87 38.35 15.63
C LYS A 45 -63.62 39.23 15.72
N ASN A 46 -63.71 40.40 16.33
CA ASN A 46 -62.56 41.28 16.54
C ASN A 46 -61.47 40.64 17.42
N LYS A 47 -61.84 39.77 18.37
CA LYS A 47 -60.88 39.02 19.17
C LYS A 47 -60.20 37.92 18.34
N LEU A 48 -60.97 37.20 17.54
CA LEU A 48 -60.47 36.17 16.64
C LEU A 48 -59.54 36.75 15.57
N ASP A 49 -59.92 37.86 14.93
CA ASP A 49 -59.09 38.53 13.91
C ASP A 49 -57.76 39.03 14.51
N LYS A 50 -57.79 39.51 15.77
CA LYS A 50 -56.57 39.90 16.50
C LYS A 50 -55.69 38.69 16.82
N GLU A 51 -56.28 37.60 17.30
CA GLU A 51 -55.55 36.36 17.58
C GLU A 51 -54.94 35.78 16.30
N GLU A 52 -55.68 35.77 15.18
CA GLU A 52 -55.19 35.31 13.88
C GLU A 52 -54.04 36.20 13.38
N SER A 53 -54.17 37.52 13.51
CA SER A 53 -53.09 38.46 13.17
C SER A 53 -51.84 38.22 14.04
N TYR A 54 -52.01 38.00 15.34
CA TYR A 54 -50.89 37.68 16.23
C TYR A 54 -50.28 36.31 15.91
N SER A 55 -51.09 35.31 15.57
CA SER A 55 -50.63 33.99 15.16
C SER A 55 -49.79 34.07 13.88
N LYS A 56 -50.25 34.80 12.85
CA LYS A 56 -49.49 35.05 11.62
C LYS A 56 -48.16 35.77 11.91
N MET A 57 -48.18 36.83 12.73
CA MET A 57 -46.99 37.56 13.11
C MET A 57 -46.00 36.69 13.90
N ASN A 58 -46.48 35.92 14.87
CA ASN A 58 -45.65 35.04 15.68
C ASN A 58 -45.05 33.91 14.84
N THR A 59 -45.83 33.33 13.93
CA THR A 59 -45.34 32.31 12.98
C THR A 59 -44.26 32.89 12.07
N ALA A 60 -44.44 34.11 11.57
CA ALA A 60 -43.42 34.79 10.75
C ALA A 60 -42.13 35.06 11.55
N LYS A 61 -42.24 35.52 12.81
CA LYS A 61 -41.09 35.72 13.70
C LYS A 61 -40.36 34.40 13.97
N ILE A 62 -41.08 33.35 14.35
CA ILE A 62 -40.52 32.01 14.60
C ILE A 62 -39.82 31.48 13.34
N ASN A 63 -40.45 31.60 12.17
CA ASN A 63 -39.84 31.17 10.90
C ASN A 63 -38.58 31.98 10.56
N GLN A 64 -38.56 33.28 10.85
CA GLN A 64 -37.39 34.12 10.64
C GLN A 64 -36.23 33.70 11.54
N GLU A 65 -36.50 33.43 12.83
CA GLU A 65 -35.49 32.91 13.76
C GLU A 65 -34.99 31.53 13.33
N TRP A 66 -35.88 30.62 12.91
CA TRP A 66 -35.48 29.31 12.37
C TRP A 66 -34.61 29.45 11.12
N ARG A 67 -34.96 30.31 10.18
CA ARG A 67 -34.14 30.58 8.99
C ARG A 67 -32.76 31.12 9.38
N TYR A 68 -32.70 32.00 10.37
CA TYR A 68 -31.43 32.51 10.89
C TYR A 68 -30.56 31.39 11.50
N ILE A 69 -31.15 30.57 12.37
CA ILE A 69 -30.46 29.42 12.99
C ILE A 69 -29.98 28.42 11.92
N LEU A 70 -30.84 28.04 10.98
CA LEU A 70 -30.51 27.09 9.91
C LEU A 70 -29.40 27.63 9.00
N ARG A 71 -29.45 28.91 8.63
CA ARG A 71 -28.36 29.54 7.87
C ARG A 71 -27.05 29.50 8.64
N LYS A 72 -27.07 29.82 9.93
CA LYS A 72 -25.86 29.78 10.77
C LYS A 72 -25.27 28.37 10.87
N ILE A 73 -26.11 27.35 11.03
CA ILE A 73 -25.69 25.94 11.01
C ILE A 73 -25.11 25.57 9.64
N LYS A 74 -25.81 25.93 8.55
CA LYS A 74 -25.36 25.60 7.19
C LYS A 74 -24.04 26.28 6.83
N CYS A 75 -23.86 27.55 7.20
CA CYS A 75 -22.59 28.26 7.01
C CYS A 75 -21.45 27.60 7.78
N LYS A 76 -21.67 27.15 9.02
CA LYS A 76 -20.67 26.40 9.79
C LYS A 76 -20.34 25.05 9.13
N GLN A 77 -21.35 24.32 8.66
CA GLN A 77 -21.16 23.07 7.95
C GLN A 77 -20.33 23.28 6.67
N MET A 78 -20.71 24.26 5.83
CA MET A 78 -19.98 24.57 4.60
C MET A 78 -18.54 25.01 4.86
N ALA A 79 -18.29 25.78 5.93
CA ALA A 79 -16.94 26.15 6.32
C ALA A 79 -16.11 24.91 6.72
N SER A 80 -16.70 23.99 7.48
CA SER A 80 -16.06 22.71 7.83
C SER A 80 -15.78 21.85 6.60
N ASP A 81 -16.71 21.78 5.65
CA ASP A 81 -16.56 21.03 4.40
C ASP A 81 -15.41 21.61 3.55
N ILE A 82 -15.36 22.94 3.39
CA ILE A 82 -14.27 23.63 2.69
C ILE A 82 -12.93 23.37 3.38
N GLN A 83 -12.89 23.42 4.71
CA GLN A 83 -11.65 23.14 5.46
C GLN A 83 -11.19 21.69 5.26
N GLY A 84 -12.12 20.73 5.26
CA GLY A 84 -11.82 19.34 4.91
C GLY A 84 -11.29 19.18 3.48
N MET A 85 -11.86 19.92 2.51
CA MET A 85 -11.36 19.94 1.13
C MET A 85 -9.95 20.53 1.04
N ILE A 86 -9.66 21.62 1.75
CA ILE A 86 -8.33 22.24 1.78
C ILE A 86 -7.30 21.27 2.35
N ILE A 87 -7.60 20.61 3.47
CA ILE A 87 -6.70 19.60 4.06
C ILE A 87 -6.44 18.47 3.07
N SER A 88 -7.49 17.95 2.42
CA SER A 88 -7.37 16.88 1.44
C SER A 88 -6.54 17.30 0.22
N PHE A 89 -6.74 18.54 -0.26
CA PHE A 89 -5.98 19.11 -1.37
C PHE A 89 -4.50 19.26 -1.01
N ASN A 90 -4.18 19.84 0.15
CA ASN A 90 -2.80 19.99 0.60
C ASN A 90 -2.10 18.64 0.74
N PHE A 91 -2.78 17.62 1.28
CA PHE A 91 -2.24 16.26 1.33
C PHE A 91 -1.94 15.70 -0.06
N LEU A 92 -2.82 15.92 -1.05
CA LEU A 92 -2.59 15.49 -2.43
C LEU A 92 -1.42 16.23 -3.07
N VAL A 93 -1.30 17.54 -2.85
CA VAL A 93 -0.17 18.36 -3.32
C VAL A 93 1.13 17.84 -2.72
N GLU A 94 1.23 17.70 -1.40
CA GLU A 94 2.43 17.16 -0.74
C GLU A 94 2.80 15.77 -1.25
N ARG A 95 1.80 14.90 -1.48
CA ARG A 95 2.05 13.57 -2.05
C ARG A 95 2.63 13.66 -3.45
N LYS A 96 2.13 14.58 -4.27
CA LYS A 96 2.64 14.83 -5.62
C LYS A 96 4.03 15.44 -5.60
N ASP A 97 4.31 16.38 -4.69
CA ASP A 97 5.65 16.95 -4.52
C ASP A 97 6.67 15.90 -4.09
N ARG A 98 6.30 15.01 -3.14
CA ARG A 98 7.15 13.86 -2.78
C ARG A 98 7.41 12.94 -3.97
N GLN A 99 6.40 12.71 -4.82
CA GLN A 99 6.55 11.91 -6.04
C GLN A 99 7.48 12.59 -7.04
N ILE A 100 7.34 13.91 -7.26
CA ILE A 100 8.21 14.69 -8.15
C ILE A 100 9.66 14.67 -7.65
N LEU A 101 9.89 14.89 -6.35
CA LEU A 101 11.23 14.83 -5.76
C LEU A 101 11.88 13.46 -5.91
N SER A 102 11.11 12.39 -5.68
CA SER A 102 11.59 11.02 -5.89
C SER A 102 11.98 10.76 -7.35
N LEU A 103 11.13 11.17 -8.30
CA LEU A 103 11.41 11.04 -9.73
C LEU A 103 12.62 11.88 -10.17
N THR A 104 12.77 13.08 -9.62
CA THR A 104 13.91 13.96 -9.92
C THR A 104 15.22 13.33 -9.46
N ARG A 105 15.26 12.79 -8.23
CA ARG A 105 16.43 12.04 -7.74
C ARG A 105 16.74 10.80 -8.56
N ALA A 106 15.72 10.06 -8.98
CA ALA A 106 15.90 8.89 -9.83
C ALA A 106 16.49 9.27 -11.21
N LEU A 107 16.11 10.43 -11.76
CA LEU A 107 16.71 10.97 -12.98
C LEU A 107 18.17 11.38 -12.77
N GLU A 108 18.48 12.09 -11.69
CA GLU A 108 19.86 12.48 -11.33
C GLU A 108 20.75 11.24 -11.14
N ASP A 109 20.27 10.22 -10.43
CA ASP A 109 21.00 8.95 -10.25
C ASP A 109 21.22 8.22 -11.58
N SER A 110 20.22 8.21 -12.47
CA SER A 110 20.34 7.60 -13.79
C SER A 110 21.36 8.34 -14.67
N ASP A 111 21.32 9.67 -14.67
CA ASP A 111 22.26 10.51 -15.42
C ASP A 111 23.69 10.32 -14.91
N GLU A 112 23.88 10.28 -13.60
CA GLU A 112 25.18 10.03 -12.99
C GLU A 112 25.72 8.63 -13.34
N GLN A 113 24.87 7.61 -13.35
CA GLN A 113 25.25 6.27 -13.82
C GLN A 113 25.64 6.28 -15.29
N HIS A 114 24.90 6.97 -16.15
CA HIS A 114 25.24 7.12 -17.57
C HIS A 114 26.59 7.82 -17.77
N ARG A 115 26.83 8.92 -17.03
CA ARG A 115 28.08 9.68 -17.07
C ARG A 115 29.28 8.80 -16.67
N ARG A 116 29.16 8.03 -15.58
CA ARG A 116 30.20 7.08 -15.15
C ARG A 116 30.43 5.98 -16.17
N ALA A 117 29.37 5.36 -16.70
CA ALA A 117 29.48 4.33 -17.72
C ALA A 117 30.17 4.84 -18.99
N PHE A 118 29.83 6.05 -19.43
CA PHE A 118 30.45 6.70 -20.57
C PHE A 118 31.94 7.00 -20.32
N GLN A 119 32.28 7.51 -19.13
CA GLN A 119 33.67 7.74 -18.74
C GLN A 119 34.47 6.44 -18.78
N THR A 120 33.99 5.37 -18.13
CA THR A 120 34.66 4.06 -18.14
C THR A 120 34.77 3.50 -19.55
N HIS A 121 33.75 3.65 -20.40
CA HIS A 121 33.82 3.22 -21.79
C HIS A 121 34.90 3.98 -22.57
N THR A 122 34.98 5.30 -22.39
CA THR A 122 35.98 6.17 -23.02
C THR A 122 37.40 5.81 -22.56
N GLU A 123 37.59 5.57 -21.26
CA GLU A 123 38.87 5.10 -20.70
C GLU A 123 39.29 3.74 -21.30
N ASN A 124 38.34 2.81 -21.45
CA ASN A 124 38.60 1.52 -22.10
C ASN A 124 38.96 1.66 -23.58
N LEU A 125 38.27 2.54 -24.32
CA LEU A 125 38.61 2.84 -25.71
C LEU A 125 40.01 3.45 -25.82
N ASN A 126 40.35 4.41 -24.96
CA ASN A 126 41.68 5.00 -24.91
C ASN A 126 42.76 3.95 -24.59
N TYR A 127 42.47 3.01 -23.69
CA TYR A 127 43.35 1.88 -23.40
C TYR A 127 43.59 1.01 -24.63
N PHE A 128 42.53 0.64 -25.37
CA PHE A 128 42.66 -0.14 -26.60
C PHE A 128 43.39 0.63 -27.71
N LEU A 129 43.11 1.93 -27.87
CA LEU A 129 43.83 2.79 -28.81
C LEU A 129 45.32 2.86 -28.48
N ARG A 130 45.68 2.96 -27.18
CA ARG A 130 47.08 2.94 -26.75
C ARG A 130 47.77 1.62 -27.09
N ILE A 131 47.10 0.48 -26.88
CA ILE A 131 47.64 -0.83 -27.31
C ILE A 131 47.79 -0.89 -28.83
N GLY A 132 46.80 -0.40 -29.58
CA GLY A 132 46.84 -0.33 -31.03
C GLY A 132 48.02 0.50 -31.53
N ALA A 133 48.23 1.68 -30.95
CA ALA A 133 49.35 2.56 -31.24
C ALA A 133 50.69 1.89 -30.93
N GLN A 134 50.84 1.25 -29.76
CA GLN A 134 52.06 0.51 -29.41
C GLN A 134 52.36 -0.64 -30.38
N ARG A 135 51.32 -1.35 -30.84
CA ARG A 135 51.50 -2.44 -31.80
C ARG A 135 51.90 -1.90 -33.18
N LEU A 136 51.30 -0.79 -33.59
CA LEU A 136 51.63 -0.14 -34.86
C LEU A 136 53.06 0.40 -34.83
N ASP A 137 53.47 1.03 -33.74
CA ASP A 137 54.83 1.53 -33.52
C ASP A 137 55.86 0.39 -33.62
N LYS A 138 55.62 -0.73 -32.93
CA LYS A 138 56.48 -1.93 -33.06
C LYS A 138 56.57 -2.45 -34.49
N LEU A 139 55.46 -2.49 -35.20
CA LEU A 139 55.44 -2.96 -36.59
C LEU A 139 56.20 -1.99 -37.50
N HIS A 140 56.07 -0.69 -37.26
CA HIS A 140 56.80 0.34 -37.99
C HIS A 140 58.30 0.24 -37.73
N THR A 141 58.72 0.11 -36.47
CA THR A 141 60.14 -0.07 -36.12
C THR A 141 60.74 -1.34 -36.72
N GLU A 142 59.98 -2.44 -36.77
CA GLU A 142 60.47 -3.69 -37.38
C GLU A 142 60.54 -3.58 -38.90
N TYR A 143 59.57 -2.91 -39.53
CA TYR A 143 59.62 -2.61 -40.96
C TYR A 143 60.84 -1.76 -41.32
N ASP A 144 61.10 -0.68 -40.59
CA ASP A 144 62.27 0.16 -40.82
C ASP A 144 63.56 -0.61 -40.61
N ARG A 145 63.65 -1.42 -39.55
CA ARG A 145 64.81 -2.31 -39.33
C ARG A 145 65.03 -3.27 -40.48
N GLN A 146 63.97 -3.88 -41.02
CA GLN A 146 64.06 -4.80 -42.16
C GLN A 146 64.47 -4.07 -43.44
N LYS A 147 63.92 -2.87 -43.67
CA LYS A 147 64.27 -2.01 -44.80
C LYS A 147 65.75 -1.64 -44.75
N ASP A 148 66.24 -1.20 -43.60
CA ASP A 148 67.63 -0.78 -43.43
C ASP A 148 68.59 -1.96 -43.60
N LEU A 149 68.26 -3.13 -43.04
CA LEU A 149 69.06 -4.35 -43.23
C LEU A 149 69.07 -4.84 -44.68
N LEU A 150 67.95 -4.71 -45.39
CA LEU A 150 67.89 -5.02 -46.82
C LEU A 150 68.79 -4.08 -47.61
N LEU A 151 68.71 -2.77 -47.35
CA LEU A 151 69.55 -1.76 -48.00
C LEU A 151 71.04 -2.00 -47.75
N GLU A 152 71.43 -2.30 -46.51
CA GLU A 152 72.82 -2.64 -46.16
C GLU A 152 73.32 -3.88 -46.90
N ASN A 153 72.48 -4.92 -47.02
CA ASN A 153 72.82 -6.10 -47.82
C ASN A 153 72.95 -5.78 -49.31
N TRP A 154 72.06 -4.95 -49.86
CA TRP A 154 72.16 -4.50 -51.27
C TRP A 154 73.44 -3.72 -51.52
N GLU A 155 73.79 -2.78 -50.64
CA GLU A 155 75.04 -2.02 -50.73
C GLU A 155 76.27 -2.95 -50.65
N GLY A 156 76.23 -3.96 -49.78
CA GLY A 156 77.27 -5.00 -49.68
C GLY A 156 77.40 -5.85 -50.95
N GLU A 157 76.28 -6.35 -51.48
CA GLU A 157 76.26 -7.13 -52.73
C GLU A 157 76.73 -6.28 -53.93
N GLU A 158 76.33 -5.01 -54.00
CA GLU A 158 76.76 -4.08 -55.04
C GLU A 158 78.27 -3.85 -55.00
N LEU A 159 78.84 -3.67 -53.80
CA LEU A 159 80.29 -3.58 -53.59
C LEU A 159 81.01 -4.86 -54.03
N ASP A 160 80.52 -6.03 -53.62
CA ASP A 160 81.11 -7.33 -53.97
C ASP A 160 81.03 -7.61 -55.48
N ILE A 161 79.92 -7.26 -56.14
CA ILE A 161 79.77 -7.40 -57.60
C ILE A 161 80.75 -6.48 -58.31
N THR A 162 80.84 -5.21 -57.89
CA THR A 162 81.73 -4.22 -58.50
C THR A 162 83.19 -4.64 -58.35
N ASP A 163 83.61 -5.05 -57.16
CA ASP A 163 84.98 -5.51 -56.91
C ASP A 163 85.30 -6.81 -57.68
N ASN A 164 84.37 -7.76 -57.76
CA ASN A 164 84.54 -8.95 -58.59
C ASN A 164 84.65 -8.60 -60.08
N GLN A 165 83.86 -7.64 -60.56
CA GLN A 165 83.94 -7.15 -61.93
C GLN A 165 85.29 -6.50 -62.19
N ASP A 166 85.76 -5.60 -61.32
CA ASP A 166 87.08 -4.95 -61.44
C ASP A 166 88.22 -5.99 -61.48
N ARG A 167 88.17 -7.01 -60.60
CA ARG A 167 89.13 -8.12 -60.61
C ARG A 167 89.06 -8.93 -61.91
N ALA A 168 87.88 -9.17 -62.46
CA ALA A 168 87.70 -9.90 -63.71
C ALA A 168 88.19 -9.08 -64.92
N GLU A 169 87.89 -7.80 -64.97
CA GLU A 169 88.37 -6.86 -65.98
C GLU A 169 89.90 -6.75 -65.98
N MET A 170 90.53 -6.68 -64.79
CA MET A 170 91.98 -6.70 -64.67
C MET A 170 92.58 -8.01 -65.22
N LYS A 171 91.98 -9.16 -64.91
CA LYS A 171 92.41 -10.46 -65.45
C LYS A 171 92.27 -10.52 -66.97
N LEU A 172 91.15 -10.05 -67.52
CA LEU A 172 90.92 -9.99 -68.97
C LEU A 172 91.92 -9.05 -69.66
N THR A 173 92.19 -7.89 -69.06
CA THR A 173 93.19 -6.93 -69.56
C THR A 173 94.58 -7.55 -69.58
N LEU A 174 94.94 -8.33 -68.56
CA LEU A 174 96.22 -9.06 -68.54
C LEU A 174 96.27 -10.16 -69.61
N ILE A 175 95.21 -10.95 -69.76
CA ILE A 175 95.13 -12.02 -70.77
C ILE A 175 95.22 -11.43 -72.18
N THR A 176 94.46 -10.38 -72.47
CA THR A 176 94.48 -9.70 -73.78
C THR A 176 95.85 -9.09 -74.06
N TYR A 177 96.51 -8.49 -73.06
CA TYR A 177 97.89 -8.01 -73.21
C TYR A 177 98.88 -9.13 -73.53
N ILE A 178 98.81 -10.28 -72.84
CA ILE A 178 99.66 -11.45 -73.11
C ILE A 178 99.37 -12.01 -74.49
N GLN A 179 98.10 -12.19 -74.85
CA GLN A 179 97.68 -12.68 -76.16
C GLN A 179 98.13 -11.77 -77.28
N ASP A 180 98.01 -10.44 -77.13
CA ASP A 180 98.45 -9.48 -78.14
C ASP A 180 99.98 -9.46 -78.27
N ARG A 181 100.71 -9.56 -77.15
CA ARG A 181 102.18 -9.72 -77.16
C ARG A 181 102.60 -10.98 -77.91
N ASP A 182 101.98 -12.12 -77.59
CA ASP A 182 102.30 -13.42 -78.19
C ASP A 182 101.86 -13.47 -79.66
N PHE A 183 100.71 -12.87 -79.99
CA PHE A 183 100.23 -12.72 -81.37
C PHE A 183 101.15 -11.82 -82.19
N ARG A 184 101.61 -10.68 -81.65
CA ARG A 184 102.61 -9.82 -82.31
C ARG A 184 103.92 -10.58 -82.55
N ALA A 185 104.38 -11.36 -81.57
CA ALA A 185 105.59 -12.19 -81.72
C ALA A 185 105.39 -13.29 -82.77
N TYR A 186 104.25 -13.99 -82.75
CA TYR A 186 103.88 -15.00 -83.74
C TYR A 186 103.75 -14.40 -85.15
N LYS A 187 103.07 -13.25 -85.28
CA LYS A 187 102.92 -12.51 -86.54
C LYS A 187 104.28 -12.14 -87.11
N LYS A 188 105.18 -11.59 -86.28
CA LYS A 188 106.56 -11.29 -86.70
C LYS A 188 107.32 -12.54 -87.17
N LYS A 189 107.21 -13.65 -86.44
CA LYS A 189 107.83 -14.94 -86.82
C LYS A 189 107.25 -15.49 -88.14
N ARG A 190 105.94 -15.42 -88.31
CA ARG A 190 105.23 -15.87 -89.53
C ARG A 190 105.51 -14.96 -90.71
N GLU A 191 105.64 -13.65 -90.49
CA GLU A 191 106.04 -12.69 -91.52
C GLU A 191 107.47 -12.95 -91.98
N ILE A 192 108.41 -13.22 -91.06
CA ILE A 192 109.77 -13.65 -91.41
C ILE A 192 109.72 -14.98 -92.19
N ALA A 193 108.96 -15.96 -91.73
CA ALA A 193 108.81 -17.26 -92.40
C ALA A 193 108.14 -17.15 -93.79
N MET A 194 107.18 -16.25 -93.95
CA MET A 194 106.53 -15.96 -95.23
C MET A 194 107.48 -15.22 -96.16
N LEU A 195 108.31 -14.30 -95.66
CA LEU A 195 109.32 -13.62 -96.46
C LEU A 195 110.42 -14.59 -96.92
N THR A 196 110.81 -15.56 -96.10
CA THR A 196 111.73 -16.63 -96.51
C THR A 196 111.04 -17.58 -97.50
N ALA A 197 109.86 -18.10 -97.18
CA ALA A 197 109.13 -19.01 -98.06
C ALA A 197 108.72 -18.35 -99.39
N LYS A 198 108.38 -17.06 -99.42
CA LYS A 198 108.12 -16.32 -100.66
C LYS A 198 109.40 -16.09 -101.45
N ASN A 199 110.56 -15.97 -100.81
CA ASN A 199 111.82 -15.89 -101.53
C ASN A 199 112.19 -17.25 -102.13
N ASP A 200 111.99 -18.32 -101.36
CA ASP A 200 112.22 -19.72 -101.76
C ASP A 200 111.23 -20.17 -102.86
N GLU A 201 109.93 -19.92 -102.67
CA GLU A 201 108.89 -20.15 -103.68
C GLU A 201 109.03 -19.20 -104.86
N ARG A 202 109.49 -17.94 -104.73
CA ARG A 202 109.78 -17.12 -105.93
C ARG A 202 110.89 -17.77 -106.77
N LEU A 203 111.90 -18.35 -106.12
CA LEU A 203 112.96 -19.12 -106.77
C LEU A 203 112.42 -20.40 -107.42
N GLU A 204 111.54 -21.16 -106.75
CA GLU A 204 110.95 -22.40 -107.29
C GLU A 204 109.79 -22.16 -108.29
N HIS A 205 109.01 -21.09 -108.15
CA HIS A 205 107.86 -20.72 -108.97
C HIS A 205 108.27 -19.99 -110.26
N GLU A 206 109.42 -19.28 -110.29
CA GLU A 206 110.07 -18.91 -111.56
C GLU A 206 110.47 -20.14 -112.39
N GLU A 207 110.74 -21.27 -111.72
CA GLU A 207 111.09 -22.55 -112.32
C GLU A 207 109.86 -23.39 -112.72
N GLN A 208 108.81 -23.40 -111.89
CA GLN A 208 107.62 -24.25 -112.07
C GLN A 208 106.45 -23.59 -112.82
N MET A 209 106.31 -22.25 -112.82
CA MET A 209 105.29 -21.55 -113.63
C MET A 209 105.53 -21.65 -115.13
N ARG A 210 106.71 -22.08 -115.54
CA ARG A 210 106.98 -22.41 -116.94
C ARG A 210 106.21 -23.66 -117.41
N ASN A 211 105.73 -24.52 -116.50
CA ASN A 211 105.37 -25.90 -116.84
C ASN A 211 103.93 -26.39 -116.54
N LEU A 212 103.01 -25.67 -115.86
CA LEU A 212 101.77 -26.35 -115.39
C LEU A 212 100.42 -25.59 -115.36
N CYS A 213 100.28 -24.35 -115.83
CA CYS A 213 99.05 -23.56 -115.58
C CYS A 213 97.97 -23.61 -116.69
N ARG A 214 97.54 -24.80 -117.14
CA ARG A 214 96.28 -24.90 -117.93
C ARG A 214 95.37 -26.11 -117.68
N PRO A 215 95.83 -27.29 -117.21
CA PRO A 215 94.90 -28.44 -117.07
C PRO A 215 94.03 -28.47 -115.79
N LYS A 216 94.45 -27.85 -114.65
CA LYS A 216 93.82 -28.06 -113.33
C LYS A 216 92.54 -27.25 -113.04
N GLN A 217 92.17 -26.28 -113.89
CA GLN A 217 90.97 -25.47 -113.66
C GLN A 217 89.65 -26.22 -113.97
N LEU A 218 89.67 -27.22 -114.86
CA LEU A 218 88.44 -27.97 -115.23
C LEU A 218 88.01 -29.03 -114.19
N GLU A 219 88.93 -29.51 -113.36
CA GLU A 219 88.64 -30.59 -112.40
C GLU A 219 87.85 -30.08 -111.17
N ILE A 220 88.04 -28.81 -110.81
CA ILE A 220 87.39 -28.16 -109.67
C ILE A 220 85.90 -27.92 -109.94
N GLU A 221 85.53 -27.55 -111.17
CA GLU A 221 84.13 -27.29 -111.54
C GLU A 221 83.26 -28.55 -111.49
N LEU A 222 83.82 -29.75 -111.73
CA LEU A 222 83.08 -31.02 -111.68
C LEU A 222 82.70 -31.45 -110.26
N TYR A 223 83.53 -31.16 -109.25
CA TYR A 223 83.23 -31.51 -107.86
C TYR A 223 82.19 -30.58 -107.22
N PHE A 224 82.14 -29.31 -107.64
CA PHE A 224 81.13 -28.37 -107.16
C PHE A 224 79.70 -28.74 -107.58
N ASN A 225 79.52 -29.25 -108.80
CA ASN A 225 78.19 -29.65 -109.28
C ASN A 225 77.65 -30.89 -108.54
N LYS A 226 78.50 -31.89 -108.27
CA LYS A 226 78.08 -33.11 -107.54
C LYS A 226 77.62 -32.83 -106.11
N LEU A 227 78.20 -31.84 -105.44
CA LEU A 227 77.86 -31.50 -104.05
C LEU A 227 76.52 -30.75 -103.96
N ARG A 228 76.18 -29.99 -105.01
CA ARG A 228 74.90 -29.28 -105.14
C ARG A 228 73.73 -30.27 -105.32
N ASP A 229 73.88 -31.24 -106.21
CA ASP A 229 72.85 -32.26 -106.45
C ASP A 229 72.52 -33.07 -105.18
N THR A 230 73.52 -33.38 -104.35
CA THR A 230 73.30 -34.10 -103.07
C THR A 230 72.60 -33.25 -102.01
N TYR A 231 72.81 -31.93 -102.04
CA TYR A 231 72.20 -31.00 -101.09
C TYR A 231 70.71 -30.80 -101.41
N ASP A 232 70.39 -30.62 -102.69
CA ASP A 232 69.02 -30.40 -103.16
C ASP A 232 68.13 -31.63 -102.90
N SER A 233 68.66 -32.85 -103.11
CA SER A 233 67.94 -34.09 -102.79
C SER A 233 67.68 -34.29 -101.28
N TYR A 234 68.58 -33.83 -100.41
CA TYR A 234 68.39 -33.91 -98.96
C TYR A 234 67.34 -32.89 -98.48
N GLU A 235 67.33 -31.69 -99.07
CA GLU A 235 66.35 -30.66 -98.77
C GLU A 235 64.93 -31.10 -99.16
N GLU A 236 64.74 -31.71 -100.34
CA GLU A 236 63.42 -32.21 -100.79
C GLU A 236 62.83 -33.29 -99.86
N HIS A 237 63.66 -34.20 -99.33
CA HIS A 237 63.18 -35.25 -98.43
C HIS A 237 62.96 -34.78 -96.99
N HIS A 238 63.75 -33.83 -96.48
CA HIS A 238 63.68 -33.43 -95.07
C HIS A 238 62.65 -32.31 -94.79
N ASN A 239 62.33 -31.48 -95.80
CA ASN A 239 61.38 -30.37 -95.67
C ASN A 239 59.95 -30.78 -95.18
N PRO A 240 59.31 -31.85 -95.69
CA PRO A 240 57.99 -32.26 -95.20
C PRO A 240 58.02 -32.81 -93.76
N MET A 241 59.11 -33.49 -93.34
CA MET A 241 59.28 -33.91 -91.95
C MET A 241 59.45 -32.71 -91.00
N MET A 242 60.21 -31.69 -91.42
CA MET A 242 60.35 -30.45 -90.66
C MET A 242 59.03 -29.68 -90.56
N GLY A 243 58.20 -29.69 -91.60
CA GLY A 243 56.85 -29.13 -91.56
C GLY A 243 55.93 -29.81 -90.54
N HIS A 244 55.91 -31.15 -90.51
CA HIS A 244 55.12 -31.91 -89.54
C HIS A 244 55.61 -31.68 -88.10
N TYR A 245 56.93 -31.66 -87.87
CA TYR A 245 57.51 -31.37 -86.56
C TYR A 245 57.13 -29.96 -86.06
N ARG A 246 57.20 -28.94 -86.93
CA ARG A 246 56.78 -27.57 -86.58
C ARG A 246 55.29 -27.52 -86.19
N ALA A 247 54.42 -28.17 -86.95
CA ALA A 247 52.99 -28.22 -86.62
C ALA A 247 52.71 -28.93 -85.28
N LEU A 248 53.48 -29.99 -84.96
CA LEU A 248 53.36 -30.69 -83.68
C LEU A 248 53.87 -29.84 -82.52
N ARG A 249 54.98 -29.12 -82.73
CA ARG A 249 55.53 -28.17 -81.75
C ARG A 249 54.58 -27.01 -81.46
N GLU A 250 53.95 -26.43 -82.47
CA GLU A 250 52.95 -25.37 -82.27
C GLU A 250 51.74 -25.84 -81.46
N LYS A 251 51.30 -27.09 -81.67
CA LYS A 251 50.24 -27.70 -80.85
C LYS A 251 50.69 -27.93 -79.41
N ASP A 252 51.92 -28.41 -79.20
CA ASP A 252 52.47 -28.60 -77.86
C ASP A 252 52.61 -27.26 -77.12
N ASP A 253 53.15 -26.24 -77.77
CA ASP A 253 53.25 -24.87 -77.23
C ASP A 253 51.86 -24.26 -76.92
N PHE A 254 50.83 -24.62 -77.70
CA PHE A 254 49.44 -24.24 -77.41
C PHE A 254 48.91 -24.94 -76.16
N TYR A 255 49.05 -26.26 -76.04
CA TYR A 255 48.59 -27.01 -74.88
C TYR A 255 49.36 -26.63 -73.60
N GLN A 256 50.67 -26.39 -73.67
CA GLN A 256 51.45 -25.92 -72.52
C GLN A 256 50.93 -24.58 -72.00
N ARG A 257 50.57 -23.64 -72.90
CA ARG A 257 49.97 -22.35 -72.50
C ARG A 257 48.60 -22.53 -71.86
N ASP A 258 47.78 -23.44 -72.38
CA ASP A 258 46.44 -23.70 -71.85
C ASP A 258 46.49 -24.44 -70.50
N ILE A 259 47.41 -25.40 -70.35
CA ILE A 259 47.70 -26.08 -69.07
C ILE A 259 48.15 -25.05 -68.03
N ALA A 260 49.12 -24.18 -68.35
CA ALA A 260 49.59 -23.15 -67.44
C ALA A 260 48.48 -22.15 -67.04
N ARG A 261 47.55 -21.85 -67.97
CA ARG A 261 46.36 -21.03 -67.66
C ARG A 261 45.42 -21.76 -66.70
N ASN A 262 45.14 -23.04 -66.96
CA ASN A 262 44.27 -23.86 -66.14
C ASN A 262 44.87 -24.10 -64.74
N GLU A 263 46.18 -24.29 -64.62
CA GLU A 263 46.88 -24.38 -63.34
C GLU A 263 46.68 -23.12 -62.49
N ARG A 264 46.85 -21.93 -63.08
CA ARG A 264 46.57 -20.66 -62.37
C ARG A 264 45.10 -20.53 -61.93
N LEU A 265 44.16 -20.99 -62.75
CA LEU A 265 42.73 -20.97 -62.38
C LEU A 265 42.44 -21.93 -61.23
N ILE A 266 43.09 -23.10 -61.22
CA ILE A 266 42.99 -24.07 -60.12
C ILE A 266 43.58 -23.47 -58.85
N GLU A 267 44.78 -22.88 -58.90
CA GLU A 267 45.40 -22.20 -57.75
C GLU A 267 44.48 -21.13 -57.16
N GLN A 268 43.94 -20.24 -58.00
CA GLN A 268 43.00 -19.21 -57.57
C GLN A 268 41.73 -19.81 -56.92
N ALA A 269 41.16 -20.86 -57.50
CA ALA A 269 40.00 -21.54 -56.93
C ALA A 269 40.32 -22.22 -55.59
N THR A 270 41.50 -22.83 -55.46
CA THR A 270 41.95 -23.45 -54.21
C THR A 270 42.20 -22.42 -53.10
N ASP A 271 42.75 -21.26 -53.43
CA ASP A 271 42.93 -20.15 -52.48
C ASP A 271 41.59 -19.61 -51.99
N ILE A 272 40.64 -19.42 -52.90
CA ILE A 272 39.28 -19.00 -52.55
C ILE A 272 38.62 -20.04 -51.64
N LEU A 273 38.72 -21.34 -51.95
CA LEU A 273 38.19 -22.41 -51.11
C LEU A 273 38.83 -22.41 -49.72
N MET A 274 40.16 -22.31 -49.61
CA MET A 274 40.84 -22.24 -48.32
C MET A 274 40.41 -21.02 -47.51
N ASN A 275 40.26 -19.86 -48.15
CA ASN A 275 39.80 -18.63 -47.49
C ASN A 275 38.36 -18.78 -47.00
N LEU A 276 37.45 -19.32 -47.82
CA LEU A 276 36.08 -19.61 -47.42
C LEU A 276 36.01 -20.62 -46.27
N GLN A 277 36.86 -21.65 -46.28
CA GLN A 277 36.93 -22.62 -45.20
C GLN A 277 37.44 -22.00 -43.89
N LYS A 278 38.45 -21.11 -43.96
CA LYS A 278 38.94 -20.34 -42.80
C LYS A 278 37.85 -19.43 -42.23
N GLU A 279 37.13 -18.69 -43.09
CA GLU A 279 36.04 -17.82 -42.66
C GLU A 279 34.87 -18.63 -42.07
N TRP A 280 34.52 -19.78 -42.66
CA TRP A 280 33.50 -20.66 -42.11
C TRP A 280 33.88 -21.17 -40.72
N MET A 281 35.12 -21.63 -40.53
CA MET A 281 35.59 -22.07 -39.21
C MET A 281 35.60 -20.93 -38.19
N ARG A 282 36.05 -19.73 -38.58
CA ARG A 282 36.06 -18.54 -37.72
C ARG A 282 34.64 -18.16 -37.31
N THR A 283 33.71 -18.13 -38.25
CA THR A 283 32.30 -17.76 -38.02
C THR A 283 31.62 -18.79 -37.13
N THR A 284 31.81 -20.08 -37.41
CA THR A 284 31.26 -21.18 -36.61
C THR A 284 31.78 -21.16 -35.17
N LYS A 285 33.09 -20.94 -34.99
CA LYS A 285 33.69 -20.81 -33.65
C LYS A 285 33.18 -19.58 -32.90
N SER A 286 33.02 -18.45 -33.59
CA SER A 286 32.46 -17.23 -33.02
C SER A 286 31.01 -17.42 -32.57
N LEU A 287 30.18 -18.04 -33.41
CA LEU A 287 28.79 -18.35 -33.09
C LEU A 287 28.68 -19.35 -31.93
N SER A 288 29.47 -20.41 -31.93
CA SER A 288 29.53 -21.38 -30.82
C SER A 288 29.92 -20.70 -29.50
N ASN A 289 30.95 -19.86 -29.52
CA ASN A 289 31.36 -19.08 -28.34
C ASN A 289 30.26 -18.11 -27.88
N LYS A 290 29.58 -17.45 -28.81
CA LYS A 290 28.45 -16.56 -28.48
C LYS A 290 27.30 -17.35 -27.87
N MET A 291 26.96 -18.51 -28.43
CA MET A 291 25.92 -19.40 -27.90
C MET A 291 26.26 -19.85 -26.48
N ASN A 292 27.48 -20.34 -26.25
CA ASN A 292 27.92 -20.76 -24.91
C ASN A 292 27.87 -19.61 -23.89
N ARG A 293 28.30 -18.40 -24.27
CA ARG A 293 28.18 -17.22 -23.40
C ARG A 293 26.72 -16.88 -23.07
N MET A 294 25.82 -16.98 -24.05
CA MET A 294 24.39 -16.72 -23.83
C MET A 294 23.74 -17.80 -22.95
N THR A 295 24.10 -19.07 -23.15
CA THR A 295 23.64 -20.19 -22.31
C THR A 295 24.10 -20.02 -20.87
N ASN A 296 25.38 -19.72 -20.64
CA ASN A 296 25.91 -19.49 -19.28
C ASN A 296 25.20 -18.31 -18.60
N ARG A 297 25.00 -17.19 -19.32
CA ARG A 297 24.24 -16.05 -18.79
C ARG A 297 22.80 -16.43 -18.44
N LYS A 298 22.13 -17.22 -19.29
CA LYS A 298 20.77 -17.72 -19.02
C LYS A 298 20.75 -18.56 -17.74
N GLU A 299 21.72 -19.45 -17.55
CA GLU A 299 21.84 -20.28 -16.35
C GLU A 299 22.11 -19.45 -15.09
N ASP A 300 23.01 -18.46 -15.16
CA ASP A 300 23.29 -17.56 -14.04
C ASP A 300 22.08 -16.71 -13.67
N LEU A 301 21.36 -16.18 -14.66
CA LEU A 301 20.10 -15.46 -14.41
C LEU A 301 19.05 -16.38 -13.79
N ALA A 302 18.95 -17.64 -14.25
CA ALA A 302 18.01 -18.60 -13.68
C ALA A 302 18.34 -18.91 -12.21
N LYS A 303 19.63 -19.09 -11.87
CA LYS A 303 20.06 -19.28 -10.47
C LYS A 303 19.69 -18.08 -9.60
N LYS A 304 19.99 -16.86 -10.05
CA LYS A 304 19.64 -15.62 -9.34
C LYS A 304 18.13 -15.47 -9.16
N TYR A 305 17.34 -15.78 -10.19
CA TYR A 305 15.88 -15.76 -10.11
C TYR A 305 15.35 -16.75 -9.06
N TRP A 306 15.86 -17.98 -9.05
CA TRP A 306 15.45 -18.98 -8.07
C TRP A 306 15.84 -18.61 -6.63
N GLN A 307 17.01 -18.02 -6.44
CA GLN A 307 17.43 -17.51 -5.14
C GLN A 307 16.51 -16.38 -4.66
N MET A 308 16.25 -15.40 -5.51
CA MET A 308 15.34 -14.28 -5.20
C MET A 308 13.92 -14.78 -4.90
N LYS A 309 13.42 -15.76 -5.65
CA LYS A 309 12.10 -16.38 -5.42
C LYS A 309 12.05 -17.10 -4.08
N LYS A 310 13.12 -17.78 -3.69
CA LYS A 310 13.24 -18.43 -2.37
C LYS A 310 13.25 -17.39 -1.24
N GLU A 311 14.03 -16.33 -1.38
CA GLU A 311 14.10 -15.23 -0.41
C GLU A 311 12.76 -14.49 -0.27
N SER A 312 12.10 -14.18 -1.39
CA SER A 312 10.77 -13.56 -1.39
C SER A 312 9.72 -14.43 -0.69
N LYS A 313 9.73 -15.74 -0.94
CA LYS A 313 8.83 -16.68 -0.24
C LYS A 313 9.12 -16.73 1.26
N LEU A 314 10.40 -16.75 1.65
CA LEU A 314 10.79 -16.74 3.07
C LEU A 314 10.34 -15.44 3.77
N MET A 315 10.54 -14.29 3.13
CA MET A 315 10.07 -13.00 3.66
C MET A 315 8.55 -12.97 3.79
N SER A 316 7.81 -13.40 2.77
CA SER A 316 6.35 -13.47 2.84
C SER A 316 5.84 -14.41 3.95
N CYS A 317 6.51 -15.54 4.19
CA CYS A 317 6.20 -16.40 5.34
C CYS A 317 6.42 -15.67 6.66
N ARG A 318 7.57 -15.01 6.84
CA ARG A 318 7.86 -14.24 8.06
C ARG A 318 6.87 -13.10 8.30
N ASP A 319 6.50 -12.38 7.25
CA ASP A 319 5.53 -11.29 7.32
C ASP A 319 4.15 -11.81 7.69
N ASN A 320 3.73 -12.95 7.13
CA ASN A 320 2.47 -13.62 7.50
C ASN A 320 2.47 -14.10 8.96
N ASP A 321 3.59 -14.68 9.43
CA ASP A 321 3.73 -15.12 10.82
C ASP A 321 3.65 -13.91 11.78
N MET A 322 4.36 -12.82 11.46
CA MET A 322 4.34 -11.59 12.24
C MET A 322 2.95 -10.94 12.25
N LEU A 323 2.27 -10.91 11.09
CA LEU A 323 0.90 -10.42 10.99
C LEU A 323 -0.05 -11.27 11.85
N THR A 324 0.12 -12.59 11.84
CA THR A 324 -0.69 -13.49 12.67
C THR A 324 -0.52 -13.18 14.16
N VAL A 325 0.72 -12.98 14.61
CA VAL A 325 1.01 -12.57 16.00
C VAL A 325 0.36 -11.22 16.32
N LEU A 326 0.52 -10.22 15.45
CA LEU A 326 -0.05 -8.88 15.65
C LEU A 326 -1.58 -8.93 15.74
N VAL A 327 -2.23 -9.66 14.83
CA VAL A 327 -3.69 -9.81 14.80
C VAL A 327 -4.16 -10.50 16.08
N ASN A 328 -3.52 -11.59 16.51
CA ASN A 328 -3.88 -12.29 17.74
C ASN A 328 -3.72 -11.39 18.97
N CYS A 329 -2.59 -10.69 19.10
CA CYS A 329 -2.37 -9.75 20.21
C CYS A 329 -3.41 -8.61 20.21
N SER A 330 -3.75 -8.08 19.03
CA SER A 330 -4.78 -7.03 18.91
C SER A 330 -6.15 -7.54 19.34
N GLN A 331 -6.53 -8.75 18.90
CA GLN A 331 -7.81 -9.35 19.23
C GLN A 331 -7.92 -9.67 20.74
N ASP A 332 -6.85 -10.17 21.34
CA ASP A 332 -6.80 -10.43 22.79
C ASP A 332 -6.88 -9.14 23.61
N THR A 333 -6.25 -8.06 23.12
CA THR A 333 -6.36 -6.73 23.75
C THR A 333 -7.77 -6.19 23.64
N ILE A 334 -8.42 -6.31 22.47
CA ILE A 334 -9.82 -5.91 22.27
C ILE A 334 -10.73 -6.68 23.22
N LYS A 335 -10.61 -8.01 23.30
CA LYS A 335 -11.39 -8.84 24.23
C LYS A 335 -11.23 -8.38 25.68
N ARG A 336 -9.99 -8.12 26.14
CA ARG A 336 -9.74 -7.61 27.49
C ARG A 336 -10.39 -6.24 27.73
N LEU A 337 -10.34 -5.34 26.76
CA LEU A 337 -10.99 -4.03 26.85
C LEU A 337 -12.51 -4.15 26.88
N GLU A 338 -13.09 -5.06 26.08
CA GLU A 338 -14.53 -5.35 26.12
C GLU A 338 -14.95 -5.93 27.47
N GLU A 339 -14.16 -6.83 28.06
CA GLU A 339 -14.39 -7.36 29.41
C GLU A 339 -14.36 -6.25 30.46
N VAL A 340 -13.37 -5.36 30.43
CA VAL A 340 -13.28 -4.21 31.34
C VAL A 340 -14.46 -3.27 31.14
N ASN A 341 -14.82 -2.95 29.89
CA ASN A 341 -15.98 -2.13 29.58
C ASN A 341 -17.28 -2.76 30.11
N SER A 342 -17.43 -4.08 30.02
CA SER A 342 -18.58 -4.79 30.60
C SER A 342 -18.65 -4.66 32.13
N LYS A 343 -17.50 -4.70 32.83
CA LYS A 343 -17.42 -4.50 34.29
C LYS A 343 -17.77 -3.05 34.66
N VAL A 344 -17.22 -2.08 33.94
CA VAL A 344 -17.53 -0.65 34.14
C VAL A 344 -19.01 -0.40 33.92
N ASN A 345 -19.60 -0.90 32.83
CA ASN A 345 -21.03 -0.75 32.56
C ASN A 345 -21.90 -1.37 33.67
N LYS A 346 -21.52 -2.53 34.21
CA LYS A 346 -22.21 -3.12 35.38
C LYS A 346 -22.12 -2.23 36.61
N ILE A 347 -20.95 -1.66 36.91
CA ILE A 347 -20.77 -0.73 38.03
C ILE A 347 -21.61 0.54 37.81
N THR A 348 -21.59 1.12 36.61
CA THR A 348 -22.39 2.30 36.27
C THR A 348 -23.89 2.03 36.38
N GLN A 349 -24.36 0.87 35.88
CA GLN A 349 -25.76 0.47 36.03
C GLN A 349 -26.14 0.29 37.50
N MET A 350 -25.29 -0.38 38.29
CA MET A 350 -25.53 -0.53 39.73
C MET A 350 -25.58 0.84 40.43
N ASN A 351 -24.65 1.74 40.10
CA ASN A 351 -24.63 3.09 40.64
C ASN A 351 -25.90 3.88 40.26
N GLN A 352 -26.38 3.77 39.01
CA GLN A 352 -27.63 4.39 38.57
C GLN A 352 -28.85 3.83 39.32
N ILE A 353 -28.89 2.51 39.59
CA ILE A 353 -29.96 1.89 40.38
C ILE A 353 -29.88 2.38 41.83
N CYS A 354 -28.70 2.34 42.45
CA CYS A 354 -28.48 2.78 43.83
C CYS A 354 -28.81 4.27 44.01
N SER A 355 -28.40 5.14 43.08
CA SER A 355 -28.64 6.58 43.11
C SER A 355 -30.13 6.94 43.17
N LYS A 356 -31.03 6.13 42.57
CA LYS A 356 -32.49 6.34 42.68
C LYS A 356 -33.02 6.22 44.11
N TYR A 357 -32.35 5.47 44.97
CA TYR A 357 -32.73 5.28 46.37
C TYR A 357 -31.98 6.23 47.32
N GLU A 358 -31.12 7.09 46.78
CA GLU A 358 -30.44 8.13 47.55
C GLU A 358 -31.37 9.36 47.66
N ASN A 359 -31.60 9.83 48.88
CA ASN A 359 -32.41 11.04 49.09
C ASN A 359 -31.62 12.29 48.63
N SER A 360 -32.26 13.28 48.02
CA SER A 360 -31.62 14.54 47.58
C SER A 360 -30.96 15.37 48.71
N ARG A 361 -31.12 14.99 49.99
CA ARG A 361 -30.39 15.53 51.15
C ARG A 361 -29.08 14.81 51.47
N LEU A 362 -28.73 13.79 50.70
CA LEU A 362 -27.50 13.00 50.79
C LEU A 362 -26.56 13.27 49.61
N ASP A 363 -26.69 14.42 48.95
CA ASP A 363 -25.64 14.92 48.06
C ASP A 363 -24.46 15.41 48.91
N VAL A 364 -23.74 14.44 49.47
CA VAL A 364 -22.60 14.64 50.35
C VAL A 364 -21.37 14.36 49.50
N LEU A 365 -21.08 15.30 48.61
CA LEU A 365 -19.70 15.55 48.20
C LEU A 365 -19.12 16.81 48.88
N GLU A 366 -19.91 17.55 49.67
CA GLU A 366 -19.51 18.82 50.31
C GLU A 366 -19.18 18.73 51.81
N ASP A 367 -19.55 17.68 52.54
CA ASP A 367 -19.28 17.56 53.99
C ASP A 367 -18.24 16.47 54.32
N CYS A 368 -17.07 16.52 53.70
CA CYS A 368 -15.87 15.97 54.33
C CYS A 368 -14.98 17.16 54.71
N PRO A 369 -14.69 17.41 56.00
CA PRO A 369 -13.65 18.34 56.38
C PRO A 369 -12.36 17.92 55.65
N GLU A 370 -11.71 18.84 54.94
CA GLU A 370 -10.44 18.59 54.23
C GLU A 370 -9.30 18.15 55.18
N ASP A 371 -9.52 18.20 56.49
CA ASP A 371 -8.52 17.91 57.51
C ASP A 371 -8.64 16.50 58.09
N TRP A 372 -8.36 15.47 57.29
CA TRP A 372 -8.02 14.14 57.83
C TRP A 372 -6.61 13.72 57.43
N ILE A 373 -5.70 14.00 58.38
CA ILE A 373 -4.39 13.39 58.65
C ILE A 373 -3.26 13.75 57.65
N PRO A 374 -2.21 14.48 58.09
CA PRO A 374 -0.92 14.47 57.39
C PRO A 374 -0.36 13.04 57.42
N LEU A 375 -0.42 12.31 56.31
CA LEU A 375 0.20 10.99 56.22
C LEU A 375 1.72 11.15 56.19
N ASN A 376 2.36 10.91 57.34
CA ASN A 376 3.79 10.69 57.39
C ASN A 376 4.09 9.29 56.82
N PHE A 377 4.49 9.23 55.55
CA PHE A 377 4.91 8.01 54.87
C PHE A 377 6.37 7.62 55.16
N GLU A 378 7.03 8.26 56.13
CA GLU A 378 8.47 8.14 56.40
C GLU A 378 8.96 6.71 56.74
N HIS A 379 8.04 5.77 57.01
CA HIS A 379 8.37 4.38 57.40
C HIS A 379 7.74 3.30 56.52
N LEU A 380 7.17 3.64 55.36
CA LEU A 380 6.51 2.67 54.49
C LEU A 380 7.30 2.42 53.20
N ASN A 381 7.41 1.17 52.79
CA ASN A 381 8.01 0.80 51.50
C ASN A 381 7.15 1.31 50.33
N GLU A 382 7.79 1.58 49.18
CA GLU A 382 7.14 2.18 48.02
C GLU A 382 5.92 1.39 47.49
N GLU A 383 5.96 0.05 47.57
CA GLU A 383 4.83 -0.83 47.26
C GLU A 383 3.65 -0.64 48.22
N MET A 384 3.93 -0.50 49.52
CA MET A 384 2.91 -0.27 50.55
C MET A 384 2.31 1.14 50.45
N ILE A 385 3.13 2.14 50.12
CA ILE A 385 2.66 3.50 49.85
C ILE A 385 1.69 3.48 48.66
N ASN A 386 1.99 2.72 47.62
CA ASN A 386 1.15 2.65 46.42
C ASN A 386 -0.17 1.92 46.70
N GLU A 387 -0.13 0.84 47.48
CA GLU A 387 -1.33 0.12 47.91
C GLU A 387 -2.22 0.99 48.81
N CYS A 388 -1.66 1.73 49.77
CA CYS A 388 -2.40 2.70 50.57
C CYS A 388 -3.08 3.77 49.69
N LYS A 389 -2.39 4.29 48.67
CA LYS A 389 -2.97 5.25 47.72
C LYS A 389 -4.13 4.67 46.92
N GLU A 390 -4.12 3.39 46.57
CA GLU A 390 -5.24 2.73 45.90
C GLU A 390 -6.47 2.58 46.82
N TYR A 391 -6.26 2.20 48.09
CA TYR A 391 -7.35 2.10 49.07
C TYR A 391 -7.98 3.46 49.40
N MET A 392 -7.17 4.53 49.47
CA MET A 392 -7.67 5.89 49.73
C MET A 392 -8.70 6.36 48.68
N LYS A 393 -8.61 5.88 47.42
CA LYS A 393 -9.58 6.22 46.37
C LYS A 393 -11.00 5.75 46.71
N MET A 394 -11.14 4.74 47.57
CA MET A 394 -12.43 4.20 48.01
C MET A 394 -12.97 4.81 49.31
N ASP A 395 -12.20 5.66 50.01
CA ASP A 395 -12.58 6.18 51.33
C ASP A 395 -13.89 6.97 51.29
N LYS A 396 -14.09 7.81 50.26
CA LYS A 396 -15.34 8.56 50.08
C LYS A 396 -16.54 7.62 49.91
N PHE A 397 -16.37 6.52 49.18
CA PHE A 397 -17.40 5.51 49.01
C PHE A 397 -17.69 4.76 50.32
N LEU A 398 -16.65 4.34 51.05
CA LEU A 398 -16.79 3.66 52.34
C LEU A 398 -17.46 4.54 53.40
N ASN A 399 -17.12 5.82 53.46
CA ASN A 399 -17.77 6.80 54.34
C ASN A 399 -19.26 6.96 54.01
N LYS A 400 -19.61 7.01 52.72
CA LYS A 400 -21.01 7.03 52.28
C LYS A 400 -21.77 5.77 52.74
N VAL A 401 -21.17 4.59 52.55
CA VAL A 401 -21.75 3.30 52.98
C VAL A 401 -21.96 3.27 54.50
N ASN A 402 -20.97 3.71 55.27
CA ASN A 402 -21.04 3.75 56.73
C ASN A 402 -22.14 4.70 57.22
N ARG A 403 -22.28 5.89 56.62
CA ARG A 403 -23.35 6.84 56.95
C ARG A 403 -24.74 6.27 56.69
N VAL A 404 -24.95 5.62 55.54
CA VAL A 404 -26.23 4.95 55.22
C VAL A 404 -26.50 3.80 56.20
N LYS A 405 -25.47 3.05 56.61
CA LYS A 405 -25.60 1.97 57.59
C LYS A 405 -26.05 2.50 58.96
N VAL A 406 -25.47 3.60 59.43
CA VAL A 406 -25.89 4.29 60.68
C VAL A 406 -27.33 4.78 60.57
N GLN A 407 -27.70 5.48 59.49
CA GLN A 407 -29.08 5.93 59.28
C GLN A 407 -30.08 4.77 59.27
N THR A 408 -29.73 3.65 58.63
CA THR A 408 -30.56 2.44 58.62
C THR A 408 -30.73 1.86 60.03
N MET A 409 -29.67 1.87 60.85
CA MET A 409 -29.77 1.46 62.26
C MET A 409 -30.67 2.39 63.06
N CYS A 410 -30.57 3.70 62.88
CA CYS A 410 -31.45 4.68 63.54
C CYS A 410 -32.92 4.48 63.16
N LEU A 411 -33.23 4.34 61.87
CA LEU A 411 -34.61 4.08 61.40
C LEU A 411 -35.16 2.75 61.92
N LYS A 412 -34.33 1.71 62.01
CA LYS A 412 -34.73 0.43 62.63
C LYS A 412 -35.06 0.60 64.12
N ALA A 413 -34.26 1.37 64.85
CA ALA A 413 -34.50 1.66 66.26
C ALA A 413 -35.79 2.47 66.48
N GLU A 414 -36.01 3.50 65.65
CA GLU A 414 -37.23 4.32 65.69
C GLU A 414 -38.47 3.50 65.34
N LYS A 415 -38.40 2.66 64.29
CA LYS A 415 -39.47 1.72 63.96
C LYS A 415 -39.78 0.78 65.13
N ALA A 416 -38.76 0.27 65.82
CA ALA A 416 -38.95 -0.59 66.98
C ALA A 416 -39.59 0.17 68.15
N LYS A 417 -39.22 1.44 68.37
CA LYS A 417 -39.85 2.33 69.37
C LYS A 417 -41.32 2.57 69.03
N LEU A 418 -41.63 3.02 67.82
CA LEU A 418 -42.99 3.25 67.33
C LEU A 418 -43.84 1.97 67.37
N ALA A 419 -43.25 0.80 67.10
CA ALA A 419 -43.94 -0.47 67.22
C ALA A 419 -44.33 -0.77 68.69
N LYS A 420 -43.43 -0.51 69.65
CA LYS A 420 -43.73 -0.64 71.08
C LYS A 420 -44.81 0.36 71.52
N GLU A 421 -44.73 1.62 71.11
CA GLU A 421 -45.74 2.64 71.39
C GLU A 421 -47.09 2.27 70.78
N ASN A 422 -47.12 1.74 69.56
CA ASN A 422 -48.34 1.25 68.92
C ASN A 422 -48.97 0.08 69.69
N ILE A 423 -48.14 -0.86 70.18
CA ILE A 423 -48.61 -1.94 71.05
C ILE A 423 -49.20 -1.37 72.35
N GLN A 424 -48.53 -0.39 72.98
CA GLN A 424 -49.03 0.27 74.18
C GLN A 424 -50.35 1.03 73.92
N LEU A 425 -50.46 1.79 72.84
CA LEU A 425 -51.69 2.47 72.43
C LEU A 425 -52.82 1.49 72.15
N LYS A 426 -52.54 0.37 71.47
CA LYS A 426 -53.51 -0.73 71.29
C LYS A 426 -53.96 -1.30 72.63
N GLN A 427 -53.05 -1.46 73.60
CA GLN A 427 -53.39 -1.88 74.95
C GLN A 427 -54.21 -0.83 75.72
N TYR A 428 -53.91 0.46 75.58
CA TYR A 428 -54.70 1.55 76.17
C TYR A 428 -56.11 1.61 75.58
N ILE A 429 -56.23 1.50 74.25
CA ILE A 429 -57.54 1.40 73.58
C ILE A 429 -58.27 0.15 74.08
N LYS A 430 -57.60 -1.00 74.18
CA LYS A 430 -58.19 -2.23 74.73
C LYS A 430 -58.70 -2.01 76.15
N LYS A 431 -57.89 -1.41 77.04
CA LYS A 431 -58.27 -1.07 78.42
C LYS A 431 -59.46 -0.11 78.47
N TYR A 432 -59.41 0.98 77.71
CA TYR A 432 -60.49 1.98 77.61
C TYR A 432 -61.80 1.34 77.13
N LEU A 433 -61.75 0.49 76.10
CA LEU A 433 -62.91 -0.23 75.59
C LEU A 433 -63.43 -1.28 76.60
N THR A 434 -62.56 -1.98 77.33
CA THR A 434 -62.98 -2.90 78.41
C THR A 434 -63.58 -2.17 79.61
N GLU A 435 -63.05 -1.01 80.00
CA GLU A 435 -63.64 -0.16 81.05
C GLU A 435 -65.01 0.38 80.63
N LEU A 436 -65.17 0.76 79.36
CA LEU A 436 -66.45 1.11 78.75
C LEU A 436 -67.45 -0.05 78.72
N ALA A 437 -66.97 -1.29 78.52
CA ALA A 437 -67.81 -2.49 78.54
C ALA A 437 -68.20 -2.92 79.97
N LEU A 438 -67.32 -2.70 80.96
CA LEU A 438 -67.54 -3.05 82.37
C LEU A 438 -68.36 -1.98 83.12
N LYS A 439 -68.29 -0.70 82.71
CA LYS A 439 -69.21 0.34 83.19
C LYS A 439 -70.61 0.12 82.59
N GLY A 440 -71.40 -0.69 83.28
CA GLY A 440 -72.82 -0.86 83.03
C GLY A 440 -73.56 0.48 83.04
N GLY A 441 -74.11 0.85 81.88
CA GLY A 441 -75.32 1.65 81.72
C GLY A 441 -75.36 3.13 82.14
N LYS A 442 -74.64 3.59 83.18
CA LYS A 442 -74.92 4.93 83.78
C LYS A 442 -73.89 6.03 83.47
N ASP A 443 -72.61 5.71 83.24
CA ASP A 443 -71.57 6.71 82.91
C ASP A 443 -70.87 6.43 81.57
N ARG A 444 -71.64 6.46 80.47
CA ARG A 444 -71.08 6.52 79.11
C ARG A 444 -70.75 7.98 78.73
N PRO A 445 -69.64 8.24 78.02
CA PRO A 445 -69.33 9.56 77.45
C PRO A 445 -70.47 10.06 76.55
N ALA A 446 -70.68 11.38 76.51
CA ALA A 446 -71.78 12.01 75.76
C ALA A 446 -71.81 11.65 74.26
N SER A 447 -70.67 11.26 73.67
CA SER A 447 -70.59 10.77 72.28
C SER A 447 -71.27 9.41 72.04
N MET A 448 -71.60 8.64 73.09
CA MET A 448 -72.30 7.35 73.03
C MET A 448 -73.72 7.36 73.62
N LYS A 449 -74.20 8.51 74.12
CA LYS A 449 -75.59 8.69 74.63
C LYS A 449 -76.58 9.11 73.53
N TYR A 450 -76.12 9.41 72.31
CA TYR A 450 -76.97 9.76 71.16
C TYR A 450 -77.43 8.53 70.35
N THR A 451 -78.08 7.54 70.96
CA THR A 451 -78.64 6.41 70.18
C THR A 451 -79.92 5.79 70.74
N SER A 452 -80.62 6.44 71.68
CA SER A 452 -81.93 5.94 72.15
C SER A 452 -83.15 6.62 71.54
N ASN A 453 -83.03 7.64 70.67
CA ASN A 453 -84.21 8.38 70.16
C ASN A 453 -84.13 8.84 68.69
N ILE A 454 -83.49 8.08 67.80
CA ILE A 454 -83.58 8.34 66.34
C ILE A 454 -83.77 7.01 65.61
N GLN A 455 -85.02 6.56 65.50
CA GLN A 455 -85.42 5.61 64.45
C GLN A 455 -85.57 6.40 63.15
N LYS A 456 -84.61 6.27 62.24
CA LYS A 456 -84.80 6.71 60.84
C LYS A 456 -85.44 5.55 60.09
N THR A 457 -86.67 5.76 59.63
CA THR A 457 -87.41 4.89 58.72
C THR A 457 -87.25 5.40 57.30
N ASP A 458 -86.86 4.53 56.36
CA ASP A 458 -87.00 4.79 54.92
C ASP A 458 -88.41 4.39 54.42
N GLU A 459 -88.81 4.91 53.26
CA GLU A 459 -90.16 4.89 52.66
C GLU A 459 -90.81 3.50 52.43
N ASN A 460 -90.13 2.40 52.77
CA ASN A 460 -90.65 1.02 52.67
C ASN A 460 -90.76 0.29 54.01
N GLY A 461 -90.79 1.00 55.15
CA GLY A 461 -91.20 0.43 56.45
C GLY A 461 -90.32 -0.68 57.01
N ARG A 462 -89.03 -0.74 56.62
CA ARG A 462 -88.05 -1.68 57.21
C ARG A 462 -87.07 -0.95 58.13
N THR A 463 -86.90 -1.50 59.32
CA THR A 463 -85.98 -1.02 60.37
C THR A 463 -84.53 -1.23 59.93
N LEU A 464 -83.81 -0.13 59.64
CA LEU A 464 -82.37 -0.17 59.38
C LEU A 464 -81.60 -0.33 60.70
N TYR A 465 -81.25 -1.58 61.03
CA TYR A 465 -80.23 -1.83 62.05
C TYR A 465 -78.87 -1.40 61.50
N ARG A 466 -78.22 -0.46 62.19
CA ARG A 466 -76.83 -0.09 61.91
C ARG A 466 -75.97 -1.36 62.05
N PRO A 467 -75.15 -1.74 61.07
CA PRO A 467 -74.28 -2.89 61.21
C PRO A 467 -73.33 -2.67 62.39
N VAL A 468 -73.41 -3.58 63.36
CA VAL A 468 -72.47 -3.68 64.48
C VAL A 468 -71.08 -3.75 63.87
N THR A 469 -70.23 -2.77 64.17
CA THR A 469 -68.86 -2.81 63.65
C THR A 469 -68.20 -4.08 64.20
N CYS A 470 -67.48 -4.81 63.34
CA CYS A 470 -66.92 -6.15 63.62
C CYS A 470 -66.09 -6.21 64.92
N ILE A 471 -65.66 -5.05 65.42
CA ILE A 471 -64.87 -4.86 66.63
C ILE A 471 -65.73 -4.98 67.90
N GLU A 472 -66.97 -4.47 67.91
CA GLU A 472 -67.85 -4.48 69.11
C GLU A 472 -68.39 -5.89 69.40
N GLY A 473 -68.78 -6.64 68.35
CA GLY A 473 -69.22 -8.03 68.48
C GLY A 473 -68.10 -9.00 68.89
N ALA A 474 -66.89 -8.82 68.33
CA ALA A 474 -65.72 -9.61 68.69
C ALA A 474 -65.27 -9.37 70.14
N LEU A 475 -65.34 -8.13 70.63
CA LEU A 475 -64.98 -7.79 72.01
C LEU A 475 -65.94 -8.43 73.03
N SER A 476 -67.25 -8.39 72.78
CA SER A 476 -68.25 -9.00 73.66
C SER A 476 -68.03 -10.51 73.79
N ASN A 477 -67.74 -11.20 72.68
CA ASN A 477 -67.45 -12.63 72.69
C ASN A 477 -66.13 -12.95 73.41
N ALA A 478 -65.09 -12.15 73.22
CA ALA A 478 -63.80 -12.35 73.89
C ALA A 478 -63.87 -12.15 75.41
N VAL A 479 -64.60 -11.12 75.87
CA VAL A 479 -64.80 -10.87 77.32
C VAL A 479 -65.65 -11.97 77.97
N MET A 480 -66.68 -12.47 77.28
CA MET A 480 -67.50 -13.60 77.75
C MET A 480 -66.74 -14.92 77.76
N TYR A 481 -65.78 -15.11 76.86
CA TYR A 481 -64.87 -16.26 76.87
C TYR A 481 -63.88 -16.19 78.04
N GLU A 482 -63.26 -15.03 78.28
CA GLU A 482 -62.33 -14.83 79.40
C GLU A 482 -63.02 -15.01 80.76
N LYS A 483 -64.29 -14.56 80.90
CA LYS A 483 -65.11 -14.80 82.10
C LYS A 483 -65.45 -16.28 82.29
N ARG A 484 -65.70 -17.03 81.20
CA ARG A 484 -65.91 -18.49 81.25
C ARG A 484 -64.64 -19.23 81.71
N MET A 485 -63.48 -18.86 81.17
CA MET A 485 -62.20 -19.47 81.55
C MET A 485 -61.87 -19.22 83.03
N LYS A 486 -62.10 -18.00 83.54
CA LYS A 486 -61.90 -17.69 84.98
C LYS A 486 -62.88 -18.43 85.89
N LEU A 487 -64.13 -18.64 85.47
CA LEU A 487 -65.09 -19.47 86.19
C LEU A 487 -64.70 -20.96 86.18
N GLN A 488 -64.06 -21.43 85.11
CA GLN A 488 -63.57 -22.79 84.98
C GLN A 488 -62.33 -23.01 85.86
N GLU A 489 -61.37 -22.08 85.88
CA GLU A 489 -60.25 -22.09 86.84
C GLU A 489 -60.70 -21.97 88.31
N GLN A 490 -61.81 -21.26 88.59
CA GLN A 490 -62.40 -21.22 89.93
C GLN A 490 -63.05 -22.58 90.30
N ARG A 491 -63.77 -23.21 89.38
CA ARG A 491 -64.30 -24.57 89.59
C ARG A 491 -63.21 -25.61 89.81
N ASP A 492 -62.12 -25.53 89.05
CA ASP A 492 -60.97 -26.45 89.18
C ASP A 492 -60.17 -26.22 90.48
N LYS A 493 -60.34 -25.07 91.15
CA LYS A 493 -59.79 -24.78 92.48
C LYS A 493 -60.73 -25.14 93.65
N GLU A 494 -62.04 -25.13 93.44
CA GLU A 494 -63.05 -25.50 94.46
C GLU A 494 -63.31 -27.01 94.54
N LEU A 495 -63.08 -27.75 93.45
CA LEU A 495 -63.09 -29.21 93.40
C LEU A 495 -61.66 -29.73 93.51
N GLY A 496 -61.23 -30.16 94.70
CA GLY A 496 -59.94 -30.82 94.92
C GLY A 496 -59.67 -31.91 93.86
N GLY A 497 -58.47 -31.84 93.27
CA GLY A 497 -58.14 -32.46 91.98
C GLY A 497 -58.43 -33.96 91.85
N ILE A 498 -59.03 -34.33 90.72
CA ILE A 498 -59.14 -35.72 90.28
C ILE A 498 -57.84 -36.11 89.58
N HIS A 499 -56.94 -36.76 90.34
CA HIS A 499 -55.99 -37.72 89.80
C HIS A 499 -56.71 -39.06 89.65
N ALA A 500 -56.88 -39.54 88.41
CA ALA A 500 -57.44 -40.87 88.15
C ALA A 500 -56.40 -41.77 87.45
N TYR A 501 -55.77 -42.60 88.30
CA TYR A 501 -55.16 -43.93 88.16
C TYR A 501 -54.31 -44.34 86.94
N PRO A 502 -53.15 -45.01 87.18
CA PRO A 502 -52.42 -45.76 86.16
C PRO A 502 -53.02 -47.18 86.00
N ARG A 503 -53.21 -47.63 84.75
CA ARG A 503 -53.39 -49.06 84.42
C ARG A 503 -52.52 -49.47 83.22
N VAL A 504 -51.60 -50.36 83.57
CA VAL A 504 -50.82 -51.40 82.89
C VAL A 504 -51.27 -51.87 81.48
N CYS A 505 -50.25 -51.98 80.60
CA CYS A 505 -49.99 -52.86 79.43
C CYS A 505 -51.13 -53.58 78.69
N TRP A 506 -51.10 -53.44 77.35
CA TRP A 506 -50.70 -54.52 76.42
C TRP A 506 -49.69 -53.97 75.42
#